data_AF-A0A7Z9JQI6-F1
#
_entry.id   AF-A0A7Z9JQI6-F1
#
_cell.length_a   1.000
_cell.length_b   1.000
_cell.length_c   1.000
_cell.angle_alpha   90.00
_cell.angle_beta   90.00
_cell.angle_gamma   90.00
#
_symmetry.space_group_name_H-M   'P 1'
#
loop_
_entity.id
_entity.type
_entity.pdbx_description
1 polymer ?
#
loop_
_entity_poly.entity_id
_entity_poly.type
_entity_poly.pdbx_seq_one_letter_code
_entity_poly.pdbx_strand_id
1 'polypeptide(L)'
;RSGVVYVFGRDPSGSWIQTQRLEPTDREPGNRFGIRLAKQGNTLFVSATRADDGTGAVYEYQNQNGTWIESSRLETTDRSPADSLGTGLALDGDWVMVGTIAQNGGRGAAYAFRREGESWVQHSKITPSDLEEGDRFGTHIALQGSQMLISAPFASEGEGSVYGYSYNEGSNAWEARGQLQAPTLNNQAMFGTDMVIENGVSLVGAPGYLGGGGSGHGCSTRLRTRRRRLGICVSSIPL
;
A
#
# COMPACT_ATOMS: atom_id res chain seq x y z
N ARG A 1 7.37 -23.24 2.78
CA ARG A 1 8.25 -22.64 1.75
C ARG A 1 8.67 -21.26 2.28
N SER A 2 9.96 -21.01 2.47
CA SER A 2 10.48 -19.78 3.11
C SER A 2 10.36 -18.52 2.24
N GLY A 3 10.41 -18.67 0.91
CA GLY A 3 10.44 -17.55 -0.03
C GLY A 3 11.87 -17.11 -0.35
N VAL A 4 12.10 -16.60 -1.56
CA VAL A 4 13.40 -16.11 -2.06
C VAL A 4 13.16 -14.98 -3.06
N VAL A 5 14.14 -14.09 -3.23
CA VAL A 5 14.11 -13.07 -4.30
C VAL A 5 15.27 -13.32 -5.26
N TYR A 6 15.01 -13.26 -6.56
CA TYR A 6 16.04 -13.40 -7.58
C TYR A 6 16.37 -12.03 -8.17
N VAL A 7 17.66 -11.74 -8.32
CA VAL A 7 18.16 -10.54 -8.99
C VAL A 7 18.64 -10.94 -10.37
N PHE A 8 18.16 -10.22 -11.39
CA PHE A 8 18.59 -10.37 -12.77
C PHE A 8 19.28 -9.08 -13.23
N GLY A 9 20.43 -9.24 -13.89
CA GLY A 9 21.15 -8.17 -14.57
C GLY A 9 21.22 -8.44 -16.06
N ARG A 10 21.50 -7.40 -16.87
CA ARG A 10 21.77 -7.58 -18.30
C ARG A 10 23.25 -7.89 -18.51
N ASP A 11 23.54 -8.91 -19.31
CA ASP A 11 24.89 -9.18 -19.79
C ASP A 11 25.26 -8.22 -20.96
N PRO A 12 26.51 -8.24 -21.47
CA PRO A 12 26.90 -7.41 -22.61
C PRO A 12 26.12 -7.67 -23.91
N SER A 13 25.46 -8.82 -24.03
CA SER A 13 24.58 -9.14 -25.16
C SER A 13 23.17 -8.56 -25.01
N GLY A 14 22.86 -8.00 -23.84
CA GLY A 14 21.52 -7.50 -23.48
C GLY A 14 20.59 -8.56 -22.91
N SER A 15 21.06 -9.79 -22.71
CA SER A 15 20.28 -10.90 -22.15
C SER A 15 20.17 -10.79 -20.63
N TRP A 16 19.01 -11.13 -20.07
CA TRP A 16 18.82 -11.20 -18.62
C TRP A 16 19.47 -12.46 -18.05
N ILE A 17 20.38 -12.28 -17.11
CA ILE A 17 21.05 -13.36 -16.39
C ILE A 17 20.80 -13.20 -14.89
N GLN A 18 20.60 -14.31 -14.18
CA GLN A 18 20.49 -14.27 -12.73
C GLN A 18 21.87 -13.90 -12.15
N THR A 19 21.94 -12.78 -11.44
CA THR A 19 23.19 -12.30 -10.80
C THR A 19 23.22 -12.63 -9.31
N GLN A 20 22.07 -12.74 -8.65
CA GLN A 20 22.00 -13.04 -7.23
C GLN A 20 20.68 -13.74 -6.85
N ARG A 21 20.72 -14.43 -5.70
CA ARG A 21 19.54 -14.88 -4.96
C ARG A 21 19.62 -14.30 -3.56
N LEU A 22 18.60 -13.54 -3.16
CA LEU A 22 18.49 -12.93 -1.84
C LEU A 22 17.66 -13.83 -0.93
N GLU A 23 18.17 -14.01 0.27
CA GLU A 23 17.53 -14.70 1.39
C GLU A 23 17.82 -13.90 2.65
N PRO A 24 16.88 -13.80 3.58
CA PRO A 24 17.12 -13.13 4.84
C PRO A 24 18.03 -13.98 5.74
N THR A 25 18.86 -13.33 6.54
CA THR A 25 19.81 -14.02 7.45
C THR A 25 19.11 -14.94 8.45
N ASP A 26 17.93 -14.57 8.92
CA ASP A 26 17.05 -15.28 9.85
C ASP A 26 15.99 -16.17 9.17
N ARG A 27 16.25 -16.64 7.94
CA ARG A 27 15.26 -17.39 7.14
C ARG A 27 14.70 -18.62 7.87
N GLU A 28 13.37 -18.76 7.84
CA GLU A 28 12.69 -19.96 8.32
C GLU A 28 11.66 -20.51 7.32
N PRO A 29 11.39 -21.83 7.34
CA PRO A 29 10.36 -22.46 6.53
C PRO A 29 8.96 -21.87 6.75
N GLY A 30 8.50 -21.07 5.78
CA GLY A 30 7.13 -20.56 5.78
C GLY A 30 7.00 -19.04 5.86
N ASN A 31 8.11 -18.30 6.03
CA ASN A 31 8.11 -16.85 6.26
C ASN A 31 7.57 -16.00 5.10
N ARG A 32 7.39 -16.60 3.90
CA ARG A 32 6.90 -15.91 2.68
C ARG A 32 7.76 -14.70 2.29
N PHE A 33 9.08 -14.81 2.45
CA PHE A 33 10.01 -13.79 1.99
C PHE A 33 9.87 -13.55 0.48
N GLY A 34 9.91 -12.27 0.07
CA GLY A 34 9.78 -11.88 -1.34
C GLY A 34 8.35 -11.64 -1.80
N ILE A 35 7.37 -11.54 -0.90
CA ILE A 35 5.96 -11.31 -1.27
C ILE A 35 5.67 -9.88 -1.74
N ARG A 36 6.49 -8.92 -1.31
CA ARG A 36 6.48 -7.52 -1.73
C ARG A 36 7.91 -7.01 -1.85
N LEU A 37 8.11 -6.12 -2.83
CA LEU A 37 9.39 -5.47 -3.11
C LEU A 37 9.12 -3.97 -3.30
N ALA A 38 9.95 -3.12 -2.69
CA ALA A 38 9.97 -1.70 -2.97
C ALA A 38 11.42 -1.23 -3.11
N LYS A 39 11.75 -0.55 -4.21
CA LYS A 39 13.14 -0.21 -4.55
C LYS A 39 13.25 1.24 -4.98
N GLN A 40 14.26 1.93 -4.46
CA GLN A 40 14.66 3.25 -4.91
C GLN A 40 16.19 3.35 -4.88
N GLY A 41 16.78 3.82 -5.98
CA GLY A 41 18.25 3.93 -6.07
C GLY A 41 18.95 2.61 -5.72
N ASN A 42 19.82 2.64 -4.72
CA ASN A 42 20.56 1.47 -4.21
C ASN A 42 19.87 0.76 -3.05
N THR A 43 18.67 1.18 -2.64
CA THR A 43 17.95 0.59 -1.51
C THR A 43 16.78 -0.26 -2.01
N LEU A 44 16.60 -1.42 -1.42
CA LEU A 44 15.52 -2.37 -1.69
C LEU A 44 14.93 -2.84 -0.35
N PHE A 45 13.61 -2.80 -0.22
CA PHE A 45 12.89 -3.47 0.85
C PHE A 45 12.21 -4.73 0.36
N VAL A 46 12.27 -5.77 1.17
CA VAL A 46 11.66 -7.08 0.89
C VAL A 46 10.84 -7.53 2.09
N SER A 47 9.58 -7.85 1.88
CA SER A 47 8.71 -8.33 2.97
C SER A 47 8.73 -9.84 3.15
N ALA A 48 8.58 -10.29 4.40
CA ALA A 48 8.31 -11.65 4.80
C ALA A 48 7.16 -11.67 5.83
N THR A 49 5.92 -11.73 5.34
CA THR A 49 4.72 -11.54 6.18
C THR A 49 4.47 -12.65 7.19
N ARG A 50 5.26 -13.73 7.17
CA ARG A 50 5.14 -14.86 8.11
C ARG A 50 6.38 -15.07 8.98
N ALA A 51 7.35 -14.17 8.94
CA ALA A 51 8.46 -14.17 9.89
C ALA A 51 7.97 -14.01 11.34
N ASP A 52 8.77 -14.48 12.30
CA ASP A 52 8.53 -14.37 13.74
C ASP A 52 7.10 -14.77 14.16
N ASP A 53 6.73 -16.04 13.94
CA ASP A 53 5.39 -16.57 14.26
C ASP A 53 4.23 -15.78 13.62
N GLY A 54 4.45 -15.25 12.42
CA GLY A 54 3.45 -14.50 11.69
C GLY A 54 3.37 -13.01 12.04
N THR A 55 4.21 -12.52 12.94
CA THR A 55 4.33 -11.07 13.19
C THR A 55 4.69 -10.32 11.89
N GLY A 56 5.52 -10.94 11.06
CA GLY A 56 5.98 -10.39 9.79
C GLY A 56 7.17 -9.45 9.95
N ALA A 57 7.92 -9.26 8.87
CA ALA A 57 9.11 -8.44 8.84
C ALA A 57 9.36 -7.84 7.46
N VAL A 58 10.12 -6.74 7.42
CA VAL A 58 10.60 -6.14 6.17
C VAL A 58 12.11 -5.95 6.28
N TYR A 59 12.85 -6.47 5.30
CA TYR A 59 14.30 -6.45 5.27
C TYR A 59 14.77 -5.38 4.29
N GLU A 60 15.73 -4.57 4.71
CA GLU A 60 16.45 -3.63 3.86
C GLU A 60 17.66 -4.33 3.24
N TYR A 61 17.83 -4.17 1.93
CA TYR A 61 19.03 -4.52 1.20
C TYR A 61 19.62 -3.28 0.55
N GLN A 62 20.94 -3.15 0.63
CA GLN A 62 21.69 -2.10 -0.03
C GLN A 62 22.56 -2.69 -1.15
N ASN A 63 22.52 -2.05 -2.31
CA ASN A 63 23.35 -2.42 -3.46
C ASN A 63 24.74 -1.79 -3.34
N GLN A 64 25.74 -2.66 -3.18
CA GLN A 64 27.15 -2.31 -3.17
C GLN A 64 27.81 -2.86 -4.44
N ASN A 65 28.00 -1.99 -5.44
CA ASN A 65 28.68 -2.31 -6.70
C ASN A 65 28.09 -3.53 -7.44
N GLY A 66 26.76 -3.66 -7.49
CA GLY A 66 26.05 -4.73 -8.16
C GLY A 66 25.72 -5.93 -7.27
N THR A 67 26.15 -5.92 -6.01
CA THR A 67 25.82 -6.94 -5.01
C THR A 67 24.85 -6.38 -4.00
N TRP A 68 23.68 -7.00 -3.83
CA TRP A 68 22.73 -6.62 -2.79
C TRP A 68 23.09 -7.31 -1.49
N ILE A 69 23.18 -6.54 -0.41
CA ILE A 69 23.57 -7.01 0.92
C ILE A 69 22.49 -6.57 1.90
N GLU A 70 22.01 -7.49 2.74
CA GLU A 70 21.07 -7.17 3.82
C GLU A 70 21.72 -6.16 4.77
N SER A 71 21.03 -5.04 5.01
CA SER A 71 21.56 -3.89 5.75
C SER A 71 20.85 -3.69 7.08
N SER A 72 19.53 -3.89 7.11
CA SER A 72 18.72 -3.73 8.32
C SER A 72 17.38 -4.46 8.18
N ARG A 73 16.58 -4.40 9.26
CA ARG A 73 15.23 -4.97 9.34
C ARG A 73 14.30 -3.96 10.01
N LEU A 74 13.14 -3.75 9.42
CA LEU A 74 12.07 -2.94 9.99
C LEU A 74 11.15 -3.82 10.84
N GLU A 75 10.90 -3.35 12.06
CA GLU A 75 9.97 -3.92 13.02
C GLU A 75 9.08 -2.81 13.57
N THR A 76 7.89 -3.17 14.03
CA THR A 76 7.00 -2.22 14.71
C THR A 76 7.06 -2.40 16.23
N THR A 77 6.93 -1.30 16.96
CA THR A 77 7.07 -1.31 18.43
C THR A 77 5.95 -2.05 19.16
N ASP A 78 4.78 -2.13 18.53
CA ASP A 78 3.56 -2.77 19.04
C ASP A 78 3.24 -4.09 18.34
N ARG A 79 4.26 -4.71 17.71
CA ARG A 79 4.13 -5.94 16.95
C ARG A 79 3.62 -7.10 17.81
N SER A 80 2.71 -7.89 17.26
CA SER A 80 2.15 -9.08 17.90
C SER A 80 2.18 -10.29 16.94
N PRO A 81 2.18 -11.53 17.47
CA PRO A 81 2.09 -12.72 16.63
C PRO A 81 0.90 -12.65 15.68
N ALA A 82 1.09 -13.17 14.46
CA ALA A 82 0.12 -13.17 13.36
C ALA A 82 -0.26 -11.81 12.74
N ASP A 83 0.28 -10.67 13.18
CA ASP A 83 -0.01 -9.34 12.61
C ASP A 83 0.18 -9.27 11.08
N SER A 84 1.16 -9.99 10.54
CA SER A 84 1.47 -10.04 9.11
C SER A 84 1.98 -8.70 8.55
N LEU A 85 2.96 -8.09 9.23
CA LEU A 85 3.68 -6.90 8.73
C LEU A 85 4.32 -7.17 7.36
N GLY A 86 4.26 -6.17 6.47
CA GLY A 86 4.83 -6.24 5.11
C GLY A 86 3.84 -6.67 4.04
N THR A 87 2.54 -6.49 4.27
CA THR A 87 1.48 -6.83 3.29
C THR A 87 1.31 -5.72 2.25
N GLY A 88 1.32 -4.47 2.70
CA GLY A 88 1.59 -3.30 1.87
C GLY A 88 3.04 -2.85 2.03
N LEU A 89 3.67 -2.38 0.95
CA LEU A 89 5.03 -1.86 0.98
C LEU A 89 5.21 -0.79 -0.10
N ALA A 90 5.63 0.41 0.29
CA ALA A 90 6.00 1.49 -0.62
C ALA A 90 7.26 2.21 -0.10
N LEU A 91 8.08 2.72 -1.02
CA LEU A 91 9.29 3.49 -0.72
C LEU A 91 9.34 4.70 -1.65
N ASP A 92 9.47 5.90 -1.07
CA ASP A 92 9.81 7.10 -1.82
C ASP A 92 10.57 8.09 -0.96
N GLY A 93 11.78 8.42 -1.40
CA GLY A 93 12.69 9.32 -0.72
C GLY A 93 13.07 8.76 0.64
N ASP A 94 12.83 9.55 1.68
CA ASP A 94 13.13 9.18 3.06
C ASP A 94 11.97 8.48 3.77
N TRP A 95 10.98 8.00 3.03
CA TRP A 95 9.79 7.34 3.59
C TRP A 95 9.63 5.91 3.10
N VAL A 96 9.43 4.99 4.04
CA VAL A 96 8.97 3.63 3.78
C VAL A 96 7.63 3.43 4.49
N MET A 97 6.64 2.98 3.74
CA MET A 97 5.31 2.66 4.26
C MET A 97 5.15 1.16 4.29
N VAL A 98 4.72 0.63 5.44
CA VAL A 98 4.55 -0.80 5.65
C VAL A 98 3.16 -1.08 6.19
N GLY A 99 2.41 -1.93 5.51
CA GLY A 99 1.08 -2.36 5.92
C GLY A 99 1.10 -3.63 6.77
N THR A 100 0.10 -3.77 7.63
CA THR A 100 -0.22 -4.98 8.39
C THR A 100 -1.72 -5.20 8.34
N ILE A 101 -2.18 -6.38 7.92
CA ILE A 101 -3.61 -6.61 7.67
C ILE A 101 -4.33 -7.34 8.79
N ALA A 102 -3.62 -7.99 9.71
CA ALA A 102 -4.24 -8.87 10.71
C ALA A 102 -4.38 -8.23 12.10
N GLN A 103 -3.79 -7.05 12.32
CA GLN A 103 -3.91 -6.34 13.59
C GLN A 103 -5.35 -6.03 13.96
N ASN A 104 -5.64 -6.07 15.27
CA ASN A 104 -6.93 -5.71 15.87
C ASN A 104 -8.13 -6.42 15.21
N GLY A 105 -8.06 -7.75 15.10
CA GLY A 105 -9.11 -8.55 14.45
C GLY A 105 -9.12 -8.45 12.92
N GLY A 106 -8.05 -7.93 12.31
CA GLY A 106 -7.99 -7.75 10.87
C GLY A 106 -8.56 -6.41 10.38
N ARG A 107 -8.73 -5.43 11.28
CA ARG A 107 -8.88 -4.01 10.87
C ARG A 107 -7.68 -3.56 10.05
N GLY A 108 -6.49 -4.02 10.45
CA GLY A 108 -5.22 -3.66 9.83
C GLY A 108 -4.70 -2.29 10.30
N ALA A 109 -3.49 -1.96 9.86
CA ALA A 109 -2.79 -0.70 10.11
C ALA A 109 -1.73 -0.46 9.03
N ALA A 110 -1.25 0.78 8.95
CA ALA A 110 -0.04 1.12 8.21
C ALA A 110 0.95 1.85 9.10
N TYR A 111 2.23 1.68 8.83
CA TYR A 111 3.32 2.31 9.57
C TYR A 111 4.19 3.09 8.62
N ALA A 112 4.49 4.33 8.99
CA ALA A 112 5.44 5.17 8.30
C ALA A 112 6.79 5.08 9.02
N PHE A 113 7.82 4.69 8.28
CA PHE A 113 9.21 4.74 8.71
C PHE A 113 9.90 5.89 7.98
N ARG A 114 10.63 6.71 8.73
CA ARG A 114 11.43 7.80 8.18
C ARG A 114 12.92 7.46 8.30
N ARG A 115 13.69 7.82 7.29
CA ARG A 115 15.14 7.73 7.34
C ARG A 115 15.71 8.80 8.28
N GLU A 116 16.48 8.37 9.26
CA GLU A 116 17.23 9.22 10.20
C GLU A 116 18.69 8.79 10.18
N GLY A 117 19.50 9.51 9.39
CA GLY A 117 20.88 9.12 9.11
C GLY A 117 20.97 7.82 8.32
N GLU A 118 21.60 6.80 8.90
CA GLU A 118 21.74 5.47 8.30
C GLU A 118 20.64 4.49 8.72
N SER A 119 19.72 4.89 9.60
CA SER A 119 18.68 4.03 10.14
C SER A 119 17.28 4.45 9.70
N TRP A 120 16.35 3.50 9.71
CA TRP A 120 14.94 3.72 9.49
C TRP A 120 14.20 3.63 10.82
N VAL A 121 13.50 4.71 11.18
CA VAL A 121 12.82 4.83 12.47
C VAL A 121 11.31 4.88 12.27
N GLN A 122 10.57 4.11 13.06
CA GLN A 122 9.10 4.17 13.05
C GLN A 122 8.66 5.56 13.48
N HIS A 123 8.11 6.33 12.55
CA HIS A 123 7.67 7.70 12.77
C HIS A 123 6.23 7.77 13.26
N SER A 124 5.33 7.03 12.62
CA SER A 124 3.90 7.02 12.99
C SER A 124 3.21 5.73 12.60
N LYS A 125 2.10 5.46 13.31
CA LYS A 125 1.12 4.43 12.99
C LYS A 125 -0.16 5.09 12.51
N ILE A 126 -0.73 4.57 11.43
CA ILE A 126 -1.93 5.08 10.78
C ILE A 126 -3.02 4.02 10.90
N THR A 127 -4.09 4.40 11.60
CA THR A 127 -5.29 3.60 11.81
C THR A 127 -6.52 4.51 11.71
N PRO A 128 -7.22 4.55 10.57
CA PRO A 128 -8.50 5.24 10.48
C PRO A 128 -9.48 4.78 11.58
N SER A 129 -10.28 5.71 12.09
CA SER A 129 -11.22 5.44 13.20
C SER A 129 -12.47 4.68 12.77
N ASP A 130 -12.77 4.69 11.47
CA ASP A 130 -13.92 4.06 10.84
C ASP A 130 -13.68 2.61 10.42
N LEU A 131 -12.49 2.04 10.73
CA LEU A 131 -12.19 0.64 10.38
C LEU A 131 -12.99 -0.36 11.22
N GLU A 132 -13.54 -1.35 10.52
CA GLU A 132 -14.24 -2.49 11.06
C GLU A 132 -13.40 -3.78 10.98
N GLU A 133 -13.80 -4.78 11.76
CA GLU A 133 -13.10 -6.06 11.79
C GLU A 133 -13.10 -6.71 10.40
N GLY A 134 -11.91 -7.06 9.90
CA GLY A 134 -11.77 -7.69 8.59
C GLY A 134 -11.58 -6.73 7.41
N ASP A 135 -11.58 -5.41 7.61
CA ASP A 135 -11.35 -4.41 6.55
C ASP A 135 -9.98 -4.55 5.86
N ARG A 136 -8.99 -5.04 6.60
CA ARG A 136 -7.60 -5.25 6.16
C ARG A 136 -6.97 -3.99 5.57
N PHE A 137 -7.11 -2.88 6.28
CA PHE A 137 -6.39 -1.65 5.97
C PHE A 137 -4.88 -1.91 5.92
N GLY A 138 -4.18 -1.23 5.00
CA GLY A 138 -2.76 -1.45 4.76
C GLY A 138 -2.46 -2.60 3.80
N THR A 139 -3.48 -3.19 3.15
CA THR A 139 -3.27 -4.26 2.16
C THR A 139 -2.37 -3.81 1.01
N HIS A 140 -2.58 -2.59 0.50
CA HIS A 140 -1.77 -1.97 -0.53
C HIS A 140 -1.53 -0.50 -0.18
N ILE A 141 -0.35 0.00 -0.55
CA ILE A 141 0.08 1.37 -0.26
C ILE A 141 0.73 1.92 -1.52
N ALA A 142 0.27 3.09 -1.96
CA ALA A 142 0.92 3.87 -3.02
C ALA A 142 1.43 5.18 -2.41
N LEU A 143 2.66 5.57 -2.76
CA LEU A 143 3.35 6.74 -2.19
C LEU A 143 4.03 7.51 -3.31
N GLN A 144 3.85 8.83 -3.32
CA GLN A 144 4.59 9.76 -4.17
C GLN A 144 4.78 11.09 -3.44
N GLY A 145 6.03 11.45 -3.17
CA GLY A 145 6.41 12.62 -2.39
C GLY A 145 5.71 12.64 -1.04
N SER A 146 4.92 13.69 -0.81
CA SER A 146 4.11 13.84 0.40
C SER A 146 2.72 13.23 0.30
N GLN A 147 2.34 12.59 -0.81
CA GLN A 147 1.01 12.01 -1.02
C GLN A 147 1.04 10.49 -0.86
N MET A 148 0.07 9.96 -0.13
CA MET A 148 -0.06 8.53 0.11
C MET A 148 -1.50 8.07 -0.02
N LEU A 149 -1.69 6.89 -0.59
CA LEU A 149 -2.96 6.17 -0.65
C LEU A 149 -2.80 4.82 0.05
N ILE A 150 -3.75 4.47 0.91
CA ILE A 150 -3.77 3.18 1.61
C ILE A 150 -5.14 2.53 1.41
N SER A 151 -5.15 1.25 1.03
CA SER A 151 -6.38 0.51 0.76
C SER A 151 -6.85 -0.34 1.95
N ALA A 152 -8.16 -0.49 2.06
CA ALA A 152 -8.86 -1.51 2.83
C ALA A 152 -9.86 -2.22 1.89
N PRO A 153 -9.42 -3.18 1.07
CA PRO A 153 -10.24 -3.73 -0.02
C PRO A 153 -11.43 -4.56 0.46
N PHE A 154 -11.53 -4.87 1.76
CA PHE A 154 -12.63 -5.61 2.34
C PHE A 154 -13.59 -4.74 3.16
N ALA A 155 -13.31 -3.44 3.26
CA ALA A 155 -14.20 -2.49 3.93
C ALA A 155 -15.58 -2.43 3.25
N SER A 156 -16.60 -2.05 4.03
CA SER A 156 -17.99 -1.93 3.58
C SER A 156 -18.49 -3.20 2.87
N GLU A 157 -18.40 -4.35 3.56
CA GLU A 157 -18.85 -5.65 3.03
C GLU A 157 -18.19 -6.04 1.69
N GLY A 158 -16.90 -5.70 1.54
CA GLY A 158 -16.11 -6.02 0.35
C GLY A 158 -16.26 -5.06 -0.82
N GLU A 159 -16.95 -3.94 -0.67
CA GLU A 159 -16.91 -2.84 -1.65
C GLU A 159 -15.47 -2.32 -1.83
N GLY A 160 -14.78 -2.16 -0.70
CA GLY A 160 -13.40 -1.70 -0.62
C GLY A 160 -13.27 -0.18 -0.52
N SER A 161 -12.33 0.28 0.30
CA SER A 161 -12.06 1.70 0.54
C SER A 161 -10.60 2.05 0.27
N VAL A 162 -10.35 3.28 -0.20
CA VAL A 162 -9.00 3.84 -0.35
C VAL A 162 -8.93 5.18 0.36
N TYR A 163 -8.00 5.29 1.30
CA TYR A 163 -7.78 6.44 2.15
C TYR A 163 -6.60 7.25 1.65
N GLY A 164 -6.80 8.55 1.45
CA GLY A 164 -5.76 9.50 1.07
C GLY A 164 -5.16 10.21 2.27
N TYR A 165 -3.84 10.36 2.26
CA TYR A 165 -3.08 11.08 3.27
C TYR A 165 -2.07 12.02 2.61
N SER A 166 -1.74 13.10 3.32
CA SER A 166 -0.64 13.98 2.96
C SER A 166 0.30 14.19 4.15
N TYR A 167 1.60 14.14 3.93
CA TYR A 167 2.56 14.55 4.94
C TYR A 167 2.63 16.08 5.01
N ASN A 168 2.50 16.61 6.23
CA ASN A 168 2.65 18.02 6.53
C ASN A 168 3.93 18.22 7.36
N GLU A 169 4.93 18.88 6.78
CA GLU A 169 6.21 19.13 7.43
C GLU A 169 6.08 20.03 8.67
N GLY A 170 5.14 20.98 8.66
CA GLY A 170 4.95 21.93 9.76
C GLY A 170 4.39 21.26 11.02
N SER A 171 3.50 20.27 10.85
CA SER A 171 2.96 19.46 11.95
C SER A 171 3.75 18.17 12.18
N ASN A 172 4.72 17.85 11.32
CA ASN A 172 5.46 16.59 11.30
C ASN A 172 4.52 15.36 11.32
N ALA A 173 3.42 15.41 10.57
CA ALA A 173 2.36 14.41 10.63
C ALA A 173 1.79 14.04 9.26
N TRP A 174 1.35 12.78 9.14
CA TRP A 174 0.50 12.32 8.04
C TRP A 174 -0.95 12.69 8.35
N GLU A 175 -1.52 13.59 7.56
CA GLU A 175 -2.87 14.12 7.73
C GLU A 175 -3.83 13.48 6.73
N ALA A 176 -4.99 13.02 7.20
CA ALA A 176 -6.01 12.43 6.34
C ALA A 176 -6.60 13.49 5.38
N ARG A 177 -6.75 13.11 4.11
CA ARG A 177 -7.33 13.94 3.03
C ARG A 177 -8.65 13.38 2.49
N GLY A 178 -9.24 12.43 3.21
CA GLY A 178 -10.50 11.78 2.86
C GLY A 178 -10.30 10.46 2.11
N GLN A 179 -11.40 9.90 1.62
CA GLN A 179 -11.41 8.63 0.89
C GLN A 179 -11.73 8.87 -0.59
N LEU A 180 -11.09 8.09 -1.47
CA LEU A 180 -11.43 8.08 -2.89
C LEU A 180 -12.82 7.46 -3.08
N GLN A 181 -13.62 8.09 -3.93
CA GLN A 181 -15.00 7.70 -4.17
C GLN A 181 -15.13 7.10 -5.57
N ALA A 182 -15.73 5.92 -5.66
CA ALA A 182 -16.15 5.31 -6.91
C ALA A 182 -17.66 5.01 -6.82
N PRO A 183 -18.53 5.92 -7.30
CA PRO A 183 -19.98 5.87 -7.04
C PRO A 183 -20.72 4.65 -7.61
N THR A 184 -20.04 3.83 -8.41
CA THR A 184 -20.64 2.67 -9.08
C THR A 184 -20.22 1.35 -8.46
N LEU A 185 -19.45 1.35 -7.37
CA LEU A 185 -19.03 0.11 -6.73
C LEU A 185 -20.25 -0.64 -6.17
N ASN A 186 -20.11 -1.96 -6.12
CA ASN A 186 -21.05 -2.85 -5.47
C ASN A 186 -20.33 -3.59 -4.35
N ASN A 187 -21.11 -4.23 -3.47
CA ASN A 187 -20.56 -5.19 -2.54
C ASN A 187 -19.71 -6.19 -3.33
N GLN A 188 -18.53 -6.50 -2.83
CA GLN A 188 -17.53 -7.37 -3.46
C GLN A 188 -16.67 -6.75 -4.56
N ALA A 189 -16.77 -5.45 -4.87
CA ALA A 189 -15.90 -4.83 -5.88
C ALA A 189 -14.41 -4.92 -5.55
N MET A 190 -14.04 -5.02 -4.27
CA MET A 190 -12.66 -5.05 -3.77
C MET A 190 -11.83 -3.86 -4.27
N PHE A 191 -12.43 -2.67 -4.27
CA PHE A 191 -11.76 -1.43 -4.66
C PHE A 191 -10.54 -1.17 -3.77
N GLY A 192 -9.40 -0.87 -4.40
CA GLY A 192 -8.12 -0.73 -3.70
C GLY A 192 -7.30 -2.02 -3.64
N THR A 193 -7.66 -3.07 -4.39
CA THR A 193 -6.84 -4.32 -4.40
C THR A 193 -5.40 -4.07 -4.87
N ASP A 194 -5.22 -3.18 -5.83
CA ASP A 194 -3.92 -2.69 -6.30
C ASP A 194 -4.06 -1.21 -6.67
N MET A 195 -2.99 -0.45 -6.47
CA MET A 195 -2.99 0.99 -6.70
C MET A 195 -1.63 1.52 -7.11
N VAL A 196 -1.64 2.54 -7.97
CA VAL A 196 -0.47 3.36 -8.28
C VAL A 196 -0.86 4.83 -8.24
N ILE A 197 0.08 5.69 -7.85
CA ILE A 197 -0.07 7.14 -7.88
C ILE A 197 1.12 7.74 -8.62
N GLU A 198 0.84 8.59 -9.60
CA GLU A 198 1.86 9.32 -10.33
C GLU A 198 1.31 10.66 -10.84
N ASN A 199 2.04 11.75 -10.58
CA ASN A 199 1.74 13.09 -11.05
C ASN A 199 0.31 13.54 -10.66
N GLY A 200 -0.10 13.20 -9.43
CA GLY A 200 -1.43 13.52 -8.90
C GLY A 200 -2.58 12.69 -9.50
N VAL A 201 -2.28 11.71 -10.37
CA VAL A 201 -3.26 10.75 -10.90
C VAL A 201 -3.08 9.42 -10.19
N SER A 202 -4.18 8.80 -9.77
CA SER A 202 -4.17 7.46 -9.19
C SER A 202 -4.97 6.49 -10.05
N LEU A 203 -4.42 5.30 -10.25
CA LEU A 203 -5.12 4.16 -10.85
C LEU A 203 -5.41 3.15 -9.74
N VAL A 204 -6.67 2.75 -9.61
CA VAL A 204 -7.13 1.86 -8.53
C VAL A 204 -7.87 0.68 -9.13
N GLY A 205 -7.44 -0.53 -8.76
CA GLY A 205 -8.07 -1.78 -9.16
C GLY A 205 -9.29 -2.14 -8.30
N ALA A 206 -10.33 -2.65 -8.95
CA ALA A 206 -11.53 -3.24 -8.34
C ALA A 206 -11.87 -4.57 -9.06
N PRO A 207 -11.08 -5.63 -8.85
CA PRO A 207 -11.18 -6.86 -9.64
C PRO A 207 -12.47 -7.63 -9.40
N GLY A 208 -13.16 -7.38 -8.29
CA GLY A 208 -14.46 -7.97 -8.00
C GLY A 208 -15.64 -7.18 -8.58
N TYR A 209 -15.38 -6.10 -9.33
CA TYR A 209 -16.43 -5.31 -9.95
C TYR A 209 -17.19 -6.13 -11.01
N LEU A 210 -18.46 -6.43 -10.74
CA LEU A 210 -19.29 -7.28 -11.61
C LEU A 210 -20.02 -6.51 -12.73
N GLY A 211 -19.85 -5.20 -12.86
CA GLY A 211 -20.64 -4.39 -13.79
C GLY A 211 -22.11 -4.28 -13.37
N GLY A 212 -22.78 -3.21 -13.79
CA GLY A 212 -24.21 -3.01 -13.52
C GLY A 212 -25.07 -4.08 -14.22
N GLY A 213 -25.37 -5.17 -13.53
CA GLY A 213 -26.47 -6.07 -13.88
C GLY A 213 -27.79 -5.31 -13.76
N GLY A 214 -28.41 -5.00 -14.90
CA GLY A 214 -29.72 -4.36 -14.93
C GLY A 214 -30.77 -5.23 -14.21
N SER A 215 -31.19 -4.78 -13.02
CA SER A 215 -32.56 -5.01 -12.57
C SER A 215 -33.31 -3.71 -12.86
N GLY A 216 -34.16 -3.76 -13.89
CA GLY A 216 -34.93 -2.62 -14.33
C GLY A 216 -35.82 -2.09 -13.21
N HIS A 217 -35.47 -0.94 -12.67
CA HIS A 217 -36.42 0.06 -12.18
C HIS A 217 -35.97 1.41 -12.73
N GLY A 218 -36.90 2.07 -13.40
CA GLY A 218 -36.63 3.07 -14.40
C GLY A 218 -35.82 4.27 -13.92
N CYS A 219 -35.23 4.92 -14.91
CA CYS A 219 -34.99 6.35 -14.87
C CYS A 219 -36.29 7.05 -14.41
N SER A 220 -36.43 7.29 -13.11
CA SER A 220 -37.36 8.26 -12.56
C SER A 220 -36.57 9.52 -12.30
N THR A 221 -36.41 10.31 -13.36
CA THR A 221 -36.21 11.74 -13.24
C THR A 221 -37.35 12.30 -12.39
N ARG A 222 -37.14 12.51 -11.09
CA ARG A 222 -37.93 13.52 -10.36
C ARG A 222 -37.42 14.88 -10.78
N LEU A 223 -37.89 15.30 -11.95
CA LEU A 223 -38.08 16.70 -12.30
C LEU A 223 -38.92 17.35 -11.20
N ARG A 224 -38.28 17.92 -10.18
CA ARG A 224 -38.85 19.10 -9.53
C ARG A 224 -38.42 20.30 -10.35
N THR A 225 -39.30 20.67 -11.26
CA THR A 225 -39.29 21.94 -11.98
C THR A 225 -39.07 23.12 -11.03
N ARG A 226 -37.95 23.82 -11.19
CA ARG A 226 -37.90 25.28 -11.40
C ARG A 226 -36.52 25.68 -11.95
N ARG A 227 -36.49 25.94 -13.28
CA ARG A 227 -35.70 26.96 -14.01
C ARG A 227 -34.45 27.49 -13.27
N ARG A 228 -33.19 27.36 -13.72
CA ARG A 228 -32.60 27.89 -14.97
C ARG A 228 -31.07 27.67 -14.97
N ARG A 229 -30.51 27.49 -16.18
CA ARG A 229 -29.11 27.65 -16.66
C ARG A 229 -28.08 26.57 -16.31
N LEU A 230 -27.64 25.88 -17.37
CA LEU A 230 -26.44 25.07 -17.45
C LEU A 230 -25.21 25.86 -16.96
N GLY A 231 -24.45 25.25 -16.07
CA GLY A 231 -23.07 25.60 -15.76
C GLY A 231 -22.22 24.36 -15.97
N ILE A 232 -21.24 24.45 -16.87
CA ILE A 232 -20.21 23.45 -17.11
C ILE A 232 -19.29 23.46 -15.88
N CYS A 233 -19.17 22.32 -15.17
CA CYS A 233 -18.16 22.17 -14.12
C CYS A 233 -16.85 21.67 -14.75
N VAL A 234 -15.93 22.59 -15.00
CA VAL A 234 -14.49 22.30 -15.14
C VAL A 234 -13.88 22.55 -13.77
N SER A 235 -13.38 21.51 -13.09
CA SER A 235 -12.64 21.68 -11.84
C SER A 235 -11.16 21.95 -12.15
N SER A 236 -10.81 23.22 -12.28
CA SER A 236 -9.43 23.69 -12.20
C SER A 236 -9.02 23.84 -10.73
N ILE A 237 -7.95 23.15 -10.32
CA ILE A 237 -7.30 23.32 -9.02
C ILE A 237 -6.36 24.54 -9.13
N PRO A 238 -6.44 25.55 -8.23
CA PRO A 238 -5.48 26.65 -8.23
C PRO A 238 -4.15 26.26 -7.56
N LEU A 239 -3.08 26.93 -8.00
CA LEU A 239 -1.68 26.82 -7.59
C LEU A 239 -1.44 26.85 -6.08
#